data_AF-A6YQS0-F1
#
_entry.id   AF-A6YQS0-F1
#
_cell.length_a   1.000
_cell.length_b   1.000
_cell.length_c   1.000
_cell.angle_alpha   90.00
_cell.angle_beta   90.00
_cell.angle_gamma   90.00
#
_symmetry.space_group_name_H-M   'P 1'
#
loop_
_entity.id
_entity.type
_entity.pdbx_description
1 polymer ?
#
loop_
_entity_poly.entity_id
_entity_poly.type
_entity_poly.pdbx_seq_one_letter_code
_entity_poly.pdbx_strand_id
1 'polypeptide(L)'
;MVSFNIITVAFCSILFTYTLASPQEKTVPTKQVNGSHLLFDDMKMFYDVMRSIDESMLKSILEKNFEAVGMEATSATKAHDALKAVKQLIKTDAPFNTSDFDTLDLDYLSGQSNEELLKLLIEAIYGMEIIIEKTHSFVGESQKYSDDVDTELRKYYKANIYDDINEYNKDKLSNLYKAFITDSGALGIALEELTKFETRKFQKEDYRFINPSSTSEPESPSPSSGENTAAQPPQPAESAKPTGSSFTFGGLTVATLCYFVLSAF
;
A
#
# COMPACT_ATOMS: atom_id res chain seq x y z
N MET A 1 -40.65 -37.17 -62.77
CA MET A 1 -39.63 -36.18 -63.18
C MET A 1 -39.86 -34.90 -62.41
N VAL A 2 -39.14 -34.69 -61.30
CA VAL A 2 -38.86 -33.37 -60.74
C VAL A 2 -37.47 -33.48 -60.09
N SER A 3 -36.61 -32.54 -60.45
CA SER A 3 -35.16 -32.54 -60.29
C SER A 3 -34.73 -32.16 -58.88
N PHE A 4 -33.69 -32.82 -58.34
CA PHE A 4 -32.96 -32.36 -57.16
C PHE A 4 -31.90 -31.33 -57.58
N ASN A 5 -31.99 -30.10 -57.06
CA ASN A 5 -30.92 -29.11 -57.16
C ASN A 5 -29.92 -29.34 -56.02
N ILE A 6 -28.68 -29.71 -56.37
CA ILE A 6 -27.53 -29.68 -55.48
C ILE A 6 -26.83 -28.34 -55.71
N ILE A 7 -26.89 -27.44 -54.73
CA ILE A 7 -26.08 -26.23 -54.71
C ILE A 7 -24.78 -26.57 -53.97
N THR A 8 -23.72 -26.81 -54.73
CA THR A 8 -22.34 -26.87 -54.24
C THR A 8 -21.79 -25.45 -54.23
N VAL A 9 -21.63 -24.84 -53.06
CA VAL A 9 -20.87 -23.59 -52.91
C VAL A 9 -19.43 -23.95 -52.55
N ALA A 10 -18.52 -23.68 -53.46
CA ALA A 10 -17.09 -23.78 -53.27
C ALA A 10 -16.61 -22.69 -52.30
N PHE A 11 -16.09 -23.08 -51.13
CA PHE A 11 -15.28 -22.20 -50.30
C PHE A 11 -13.86 -22.17 -50.87
N CYS A 12 -13.56 -21.17 -51.70
CA CYS A 12 -12.19 -20.83 -52.05
C CYS A 12 -11.57 -20.05 -50.88
N SER A 13 -10.63 -20.68 -50.19
CA SER A 13 -9.74 -20.07 -49.21
C SER A 13 -8.93 -18.97 -49.85
N ILE A 14 -9.14 -17.71 -49.45
CA ILE A 14 -8.18 -16.64 -49.69
C ILE A 14 -7.39 -16.47 -48.40
N LEU A 15 -6.15 -16.98 -48.40
CA LEU A 15 -5.12 -16.63 -47.44
C LEU A 15 -4.71 -15.18 -47.72
N PHE A 16 -5.29 -14.22 -47.00
CA PHE A 16 -4.67 -12.91 -46.83
C PHE A 16 -3.89 -12.93 -45.52
N THR A 17 -2.57 -13.09 -45.64
CA THR A 17 -1.62 -12.72 -44.59
C THR A 17 -1.68 -11.21 -44.39
N TYR A 18 -2.48 -10.76 -43.44
CA TYR A 18 -2.22 -9.51 -42.74
C TYR A 18 -1.44 -9.86 -41.48
N THR A 19 -0.13 -9.63 -41.50
CA THR A 19 0.62 -9.38 -40.26
C THR A 19 0.19 -8.01 -39.75
N LEU A 20 -1.00 -7.95 -39.15
CA LEU A 20 -1.32 -6.93 -38.16
C LEU A 20 -0.52 -7.33 -36.93
N ALA A 21 0.62 -6.67 -36.72
CA ALA A 21 1.21 -6.58 -35.41
C ALA A 21 0.12 -5.99 -34.50
N SER A 22 -0.51 -6.85 -33.70
CA SER A 22 -1.35 -6.41 -32.60
C SER A 22 -0.50 -5.45 -31.77
N PRO A 23 -0.99 -4.23 -31.46
CA PRO A 23 -0.44 -3.52 -30.31
C PRO A 23 -0.50 -4.51 -29.15
N GLN A 24 0.63 -4.75 -28.51
CA GLN A 24 0.58 -5.35 -27.18
C GLN A 24 -0.18 -4.34 -26.33
N GLU A 25 -1.44 -4.64 -26.08
CA GLU A 25 -2.18 -4.07 -24.97
C GLU A 25 -1.31 -4.39 -23.74
N LYS A 26 -0.58 -3.38 -23.25
CA LYS A 26 0.00 -3.41 -21.90
C LYS A 26 -1.21 -3.51 -20.98
N THR A 27 -1.66 -4.73 -20.74
CA THR A 27 -2.69 -5.02 -19.77
C THR A 27 -2.18 -4.51 -18.43
N VAL A 28 -3.00 -3.66 -17.79
CA VAL A 28 -2.96 -3.40 -16.34
C VAL A 28 -2.72 -4.73 -15.64
N PRO A 29 -1.93 -4.81 -14.55
CA PRO A 29 -1.79 -6.03 -13.80
C PRO A 29 -3.18 -6.59 -13.57
N THR A 30 -3.39 -7.77 -14.12
CA THR A 30 -4.54 -8.59 -13.75
C THR A 30 -4.45 -8.72 -12.24
N LYS A 31 -5.53 -8.39 -11.54
CA LYS A 31 -5.73 -8.61 -10.10
C LYS A 31 -5.08 -9.95 -9.76
N GLN A 32 -3.86 -9.92 -9.25
CA GLN A 32 -3.01 -11.11 -9.23
C GLN A 32 -3.56 -11.96 -8.11
N VAL A 33 -4.31 -13.01 -8.46
CA VAL A 33 -4.72 -14.05 -7.52
C VAL A 33 -3.48 -14.91 -7.25
N ASN A 34 -2.48 -14.34 -6.59
CA ASN A 34 -1.28 -15.05 -6.15
C ASN A 34 -1.53 -15.49 -4.71
N GLY A 35 -1.87 -16.77 -4.54
CA GLY A 35 -1.98 -17.47 -3.25
C GLY A 35 -3.02 -16.88 -2.32
N SER A 36 -4.21 -17.49 -2.21
CA SER A 36 -5.33 -17.04 -1.37
C SER A 36 -4.89 -16.81 0.08
N HIS A 37 -4.44 -15.60 0.38
CA HIS A 37 -4.33 -15.07 1.73
C HIS A 37 -5.74 -15.08 2.33
N LEU A 38 -5.85 -15.49 3.59
CA LEU A 38 -7.11 -15.33 4.30
C LEU A 38 -7.37 -13.82 4.47
N LEU A 39 -8.63 -13.42 4.64
CA LEU A 39 -8.96 -12.02 5.00
C LEU A 39 -8.17 -11.58 6.25
N PHE A 40 -7.97 -12.50 7.19
CA PHE A 40 -7.09 -12.33 8.33
C PHE A 40 -5.67 -11.91 7.91
N ASP A 41 -5.05 -12.65 7.00
CA ASP A 41 -3.68 -12.39 6.55
C ASP A 41 -3.57 -11.03 5.85
N ASP A 42 -4.55 -10.69 5.00
CA ASP A 42 -4.59 -9.40 4.30
C ASP A 42 -4.81 -8.23 5.28
N MET A 43 -5.79 -8.35 6.19
CA MET A 43 -6.03 -7.32 7.22
C MET A 43 -4.82 -7.16 8.13
N LYS A 44 -4.15 -8.26 8.49
CA LYS A 44 -2.94 -8.23 9.31
C LYS A 44 -1.77 -7.60 8.56
N MET A 45 -1.51 -8.00 7.32
CA MET A 45 -0.46 -7.43 6.48
C MET A 45 -0.66 -5.93 6.33
N PHE A 46 -1.88 -5.51 6.01
CA PHE A 46 -2.27 -4.11 5.95
C PHE A 46 -1.95 -3.38 7.26
N TYR A 47 -2.39 -3.94 8.38
CA TYR A 47 -2.26 -3.33 9.69
C TYR A 47 -0.78 -3.17 10.10
N ASP A 48 0.03 -4.20 9.86
CA ASP A 48 1.45 -4.21 10.18
C ASP A 48 2.25 -3.26 9.30
N VAL A 49 1.96 -3.18 8.00
CA VAL A 49 2.59 -2.18 7.11
C VAL A 49 2.22 -0.76 7.54
N MET A 50 0.94 -0.53 7.87
CA MET A 50 0.47 0.76 8.42
C MET A 50 1.06 1.10 9.80
N ARG A 51 1.76 0.18 10.46
CA ARG A 51 2.46 0.40 11.73
C ARG A 51 3.97 0.50 11.55
N SER A 52 4.53 -0.18 10.54
CA SER A 52 5.97 -0.14 10.24
C SER A 52 6.40 1.18 9.59
N ILE A 53 5.51 1.83 8.84
CA ILE A 53 5.75 3.13 8.23
C ILE A 53 5.18 4.23 9.15
N ASP A 54 6.00 5.24 9.45
CA ASP A 54 5.51 6.46 10.10
C ASP A 54 4.42 7.14 9.25
N GLU A 55 3.39 7.70 9.90
CA GLU A 55 2.23 8.29 9.20
C GLU A 55 2.65 9.41 8.23
N SER A 56 3.57 10.28 8.65
CA SER A 56 4.05 11.38 7.80
C SER A 56 4.89 10.86 6.63
N MET A 57 5.66 9.79 6.85
CA MET A 57 6.41 9.12 5.79
C MET A 57 5.48 8.47 4.76
N LEU A 58 4.45 7.73 5.20
CA LEU A 58 3.46 7.13 4.28
C LEU A 58 2.77 8.22 3.44
N LYS A 59 2.34 9.30 4.07
CA LYS A 59 1.76 10.45 3.36
C LYS A 59 2.71 11.00 2.30
N SER A 60 3.98 11.19 2.65
CA SER A 60 4.99 11.71 1.72
C SER A 60 5.26 10.74 0.56
N ILE A 61 5.29 9.42 0.82
CA ILE A 61 5.42 8.38 -0.21
C ILE A 61 4.25 8.51 -1.20
N LEU A 62 3.02 8.59 -0.71
CA LEU A 62 1.83 8.72 -1.56
C LEU A 62 1.88 10.01 -2.38
N GLU A 63 2.14 11.16 -1.74
CA GLU A 63 2.20 12.46 -2.42
C GLU A 63 3.22 12.47 -3.55
N LYS A 64 4.46 12.05 -3.28
CA LYS A 64 5.54 12.08 -4.27
C LYS A 64 5.32 11.09 -5.42
N ASN A 65 4.86 9.89 -5.13
CA ASN A 65 4.67 8.87 -6.18
C ASN A 65 3.40 9.13 -7.00
N PHE A 66 2.34 9.66 -6.41
CA PHE A 66 1.12 10.05 -7.14
C PHE A 66 1.39 11.25 -8.05
N GLU A 67 2.10 12.26 -7.55
CA GLU A 67 2.58 13.40 -8.35
C GLU A 67 3.46 12.92 -9.52
N ALA A 68 4.37 11.96 -9.26
CA ALA A 68 5.25 11.40 -10.27
C ALA A 68 4.48 10.75 -11.43
N VAL A 69 3.29 10.21 -11.21
CA VAL A 69 2.42 9.65 -12.27
C VAL A 69 1.32 10.62 -12.72
N GLY A 70 1.43 11.90 -12.34
CA GLY A 70 0.57 13.00 -12.79
C GLY A 70 -0.85 12.99 -12.20
N MET A 71 -1.08 12.29 -11.09
CA MET A 71 -2.37 12.34 -10.39
C MET A 71 -2.62 13.72 -9.77
N GLU A 72 -3.88 14.00 -9.45
CA GLU A 72 -4.26 15.25 -8.79
C GLU A 72 -3.66 15.32 -7.37
N ALA A 73 -3.29 16.52 -6.93
CA ALA A 73 -2.72 16.72 -5.59
C ALA A 73 -3.62 16.20 -4.45
N THR A 74 -4.95 16.19 -4.65
CA THR A 74 -5.90 15.69 -3.64
C THR A 74 -5.94 14.16 -3.53
N SER A 75 -5.50 13.42 -4.56
CA SER A 75 -5.56 11.97 -4.61
C SER A 75 -4.74 11.30 -3.51
N ALA A 76 -3.52 11.78 -3.26
CA ALA A 76 -2.66 11.22 -2.22
C ALA A 76 -3.25 11.42 -0.82
N THR A 77 -3.87 12.58 -0.56
CA THR A 77 -4.55 12.86 0.70
C THR A 77 -5.77 11.96 0.88
N LYS A 78 -6.61 11.78 -0.16
CA LYS A 78 -7.74 10.87 -0.14
C LYS A 78 -7.32 9.43 0.15
N ALA A 79 -6.29 8.94 -0.53
CA ALA A 79 -5.74 7.61 -0.30
C ALA A 79 -5.24 7.46 1.14
N HIS A 80 -4.45 8.41 1.63
CA HIS A 80 -3.93 8.39 3.00
C HIS A 80 -5.04 8.35 4.06
N ASP A 81 -6.04 9.23 3.95
CA ASP A 81 -7.15 9.30 4.91
C ASP A 81 -8.01 8.03 4.87
N ALA A 82 -8.23 7.48 3.67
CA ALA A 82 -8.94 6.22 3.48
C ALA A 82 -8.19 5.04 4.12
N LEU A 83 -6.87 4.94 3.93
CA LEU A 83 -6.03 3.91 4.55
C LEU A 83 -6.09 4.00 6.09
N LYS A 84 -6.06 5.21 6.66
CA LYS A 84 -6.25 5.40 8.10
C LYS A 84 -7.62 4.91 8.57
N ALA A 85 -8.68 5.22 7.82
CA ALA A 85 -10.02 4.77 8.15
C ALA A 85 -10.14 3.23 8.05
N VAL A 86 -9.56 2.60 7.03
CA VAL A 86 -9.48 1.14 6.91
C VAL A 86 -8.77 0.53 8.12
N LYS A 87 -7.65 1.12 8.57
CA LYS A 87 -6.94 0.66 9.78
C LYS A 87 -7.85 0.64 11.01
N GLN A 88 -8.69 1.66 11.18
CA GLN A 88 -9.64 1.72 12.30
C GLN A 88 -10.75 0.67 12.15
N LEU A 89 -11.32 0.53 10.95
CA LEU A 89 -12.35 -0.47 10.66
C LEU A 89 -11.88 -1.91 10.94
N ILE A 90 -10.61 -2.22 10.67
CA ILE A 90 -10.05 -3.54 11.02
C ILE A 90 -10.09 -3.78 12.53
N LYS A 91 -9.88 -2.75 13.35
CA LYS A 91 -9.96 -2.91 14.82
C LYS A 91 -11.40 -3.06 15.33
N THR A 92 -12.36 -2.40 14.67
CA THR A 92 -13.74 -2.29 15.17
C THR A 92 -14.71 -3.30 14.54
N ASP A 93 -14.51 -3.64 13.27
CA ASP A 93 -15.51 -4.32 12.43
C ASP A 93 -14.98 -5.59 11.74
N ALA A 94 -13.73 -6.01 12.02
CA ALA A 94 -13.24 -7.30 11.53
C ALA A 94 -14.11 -8.47 12.04
N PRO A 95 -14.29 -9.53 11.23
CA PRO A 95 -15.17 -10.64 11.58
C PRO A 95 -14.52 -11.64 12.55
N PHE A 96 -13.31 -11.37 13.02
CA PHE A 96 -12.49 -12.16 13.94
C PHE A 96 -11.80 -11.23 14.94
N ASN A 97 -11.20 -11.79 15.99
CA ASN A 97 -10.44 -11.05 16.98
C ASN A 97 -9.14 -10.51 16.38
N THR A 98 -8.84 -9.24 16.66
CA THR A 98 -7.63 -8.54 16.19
C THR A 98 -6.76 -8.03 17.35
N SER A 99 -7.05 -8.46 18.59
CA SER A 99 -6.36 -7.98 19.79
C SER A 99 -4.85 -8.22 19.79
N ASP A 100 -4.39 -9.24 19.07
CA ASP A 100 -3.00 -9.64 18.95
C ASP A 100 -2.23 -8.85 17.89
N PHE A 101 -2.91 -8.16 16.96
CA PHE A 101 -2.26 -7.40 15.87
C PHE A 101 -1.28 -6.35 16.40
N ASP A 102 -1.57 -5.72 17.55
CA ASP A 102 -0.70 -4.73 18.18
C ASP A 102 0.53 -5.34 18.87
N THR A 103 0.51 -6.66 19.14
CA THR A 103 1.52 -7.36 19.95
C THR A 103 2.52 -8.16 19.13
N LEU A 104 2.26 -8.35 17.84
CA LEU A 104 3.09 -9.17 16.97
C LEU A 104 4.33 -8.42 16.48
N ASP A 105 5.42 -9.18 16.37
CA ASP A 105 6.71 -8.68 15.93
C ASP A 105 6.70 -8.28 14.44
N LEU A 106 7.34 -7.15 14.13
CA LEU A 106 7.49 -6.61 12.78
C LEU A 106 8.77 -7.05 12.09
N ASP A 107 9.58 -7.90 12.71
CA ASP A 107 10.86 -8.36 12.17
C ASP A 107 10.77 -8.91 10.73
N TYR A 108 9.63 -9.49 10.34
CA TYR A 108 9.43 -9.98 8.96
C TYR A 108 9.27 -8.86 7.90
N LEU A 109 8.96 -7.64 8.33
CA LEU A 109 8.98 -6.44 7.50
C LEU A 109 10.32 -5.70 7.57
N SER A 110 11.23 -6.11 8.47
CA SER A 110 12.52 -5.47 8.64
C SER A 110 13.36 -5.56 7.37
N GLY A 111 13.97 -4.44 6.99
CA GLY A 111 14.79 -4.34 5.79
C GLY A 111 14.02 -4.17 4.48
N GLN A 112 12.67 -4.20 4.49
CA GLN A 112 11.89 -3.85 3.31
C GLN A 112 12.02 -2.37 2.98
N SER A 113 12.14 -2.07 1.69
CA SER A 113 12.11 -0.72 1.17
C SER A 113 10.70 -0.12 1.22
N ASN A 114 10.63 1.21 1.17
CA ASN A 114 9.34 1.92 1.09
C ASN A 114 8.51 1.52 -0.14
N GLU A 115 9.14 1.12 -1.24
CA GLU A 115 8.46 0.62 -2.44
C GLU A 115 7.81 -0.75 -2.17
N GLU A 116 8.54 -1.66 -1.54
CA GLU A 116 8.04 -2.99 -1.18
C GLU A 116 6.91 -2.89 -0.16
N LEU A 117 7.05 -2.03 0.86
CA LEU A 117 5.98 -1.80 1.83
C LEU A 117 4.73 -1.20 1.20
N LEU A 118 4.86 -0.21 0.30
CA LEU A 118 3.71 0.33 -0.43
C LEU A 118 3.05 -0.76 -1.30
N LYS A 119 3.85 -1.62 -1.94
CA LYS A 119 3.33 -2.73 -2.73
C LYS A 119 2.53 -3.71 -1.87
N LEU A 120 3.05 -4.12 -0.70
CA LEU A 120 2.33 -4.99 0.24
C LEU A 120 1.03 -4.36 0.73
N LEU A 121 1.03 -3.05 0.98
CA LEU A 121 -0.18 -2.31 1.36
C LEU A 121 -1.26 -2.37 0.27
N ILE A 122 -0.86 -2.18 -1.00
CA ILE A 122 -1.75 -2.25 -2.16
C ILE A 122 -2.30 -3.68 -2.34
N GLU A 123 -1.42 -4.69 -2.24
CA GLU A 123 -1.82 -6.10 -2.36
C GLU A 123 -2.83 -6.50 -1.28
N ALA A 124 -2.60 -6.09 -0.03
CA ALA A 124 -3.53 -6.33 1.07
C ALA A 124 -4.90 -5.65 0.86
N ILE A 125 -4.93 -4.41 0.34
CA ILE A 125 -6.19 -3.72 0.00
C ILE A 125 -6.98 -4.48 -1.07
N TYR A 126 -6.30 -4.98 -2.10
CA TYR A 126 -6.93 -5.78 -3.15
C TYR A 126 -7.45 -7.12 -2.63
N GLY A 127 -6.69 -7.81 -1.78
CA GLY A 127 -7.11 -9.06 -1.14
C GLY A 127 -8.36 -8.87 -0.28
N MET A 128 -8.36 -7.85 0.58
CA MET A 128 -9.51 -7.49 1.41
C MET A 128 -10.78 -7.25 0.58
N GLU A 129 -10.70 -6.46 -0.48
CA GLU A 129 -11.85 -6.18 -1.36
C GLU A 129 -12.42 -7.46 -1.98
N ILE A 130 -11.58 -8.33 -2.56
CA ILE A 130 -12.01 -9.60 -3.18
C ILE A 130 -12.83 -10.42 -2.21
N ILE A 131 -12.30 -10.62 -1.00
CA ILE A 131 -12.90 -11.53 -0.04
C ILE A 131 -14.15 -10.90 0.57
N ILE A 132 -14.16 -9.59 0.83
CA ILE A 132 -15.34 -8.89 1.37
C ILE A 132 -16.50 -8.91 0.36
N GLU A 133 -16.24 -8.63 -0.92
CA GLU A 133 -17.26 -8.72 -1.98
C GLU A 133 -17.79 -10.15 -2.14
N LYS A 134 -16.88 -11.13 -2.16
CA LYS A 134 -17.29 -12.53 -2.30
C LYS A 134 -18.09 -12.99 -1.08
N THR A 135 -17.73 -12.55 0.12
CA THR A 135 -18.49 -12.81 1.35
C THR A 135 -19.90 -12.24 1.23
N HIS A 136 -20.06 -11.00 0.74
CA HIS A 136 -21.36 -10.38 0.53
C HIS A 136 -22.30 -11.23 -0.33
N SER A 137 -21.76 -11.95 -1.32
CA SER A 137 -22.53 -12.88 -2.16
C SER A 137 -23.06 -14.14 -1.47
N PHE A 138 -22.76 -14.35 -0.18
CA PHE A 138 -23.32 -15.42 0.65
C PHE A 138 -24.27 -14.92 1.75
N VAL A 139 -24.11 -13.66 2.18
CA VAL A 139 -24.81 -13.08 3.36
C VAL A 139 -25.70 -11.89 3.01
N GLY A 140 -25.86 -11.58 1.72
CA GLY A 140 -26.72 -10.51 1.24
C GLY A 140 -28.18 -10.69 1.64
N GLU A 141 -28.96 -9.60 1.55
CA GLU A 141 -30.36 -9.55 2.03
C GLU A 141 -31.28 -10.61 1.40
N SER A 142 -30.92 -11.13 0.23
CA SER A 142 -31.64 -12.19 -0.49
C SER A 142 -31.34 -13.62 -0.05
N GLN A 143 -30.33 -13.86 0.81
CA GLN A 143 -29.80 -15.20 1.11
C GLN A 143 -29.99 -15.65 2.57
N LYS A 144 -30.80 -14.92 3.35
CA LYS A 144 -30.92 -15.15 4.80
C LYS A 144 -31.46 -16.52 5.26
N TYR A 145 -32.04 -17.35 4.38
CA TYR A 145 -32.89 -18.48 4.82
C TYR A 145 -32.68 -19.83 4.11
N SER A 146 -31.44 -20.20 3.74
CA SER A 146 -31.13 -21.57 3.29
C SER A 146 -30.05 -22.23 4.14
N ASP A 147 -30.32 -23.41 4.68
CA ASP A 147 -29.38 -24.21 5.47
C ASP A 147 -28.15 -24.65 4.65
N ASP A 148 -28.34 -24.81 3.34
CA ASP A 148 -27.25 -25.12 2.38
C ASP A 148 -26.27 -23.95 2.29
N VAL A 149 -26.78 -22.71 2.28
CA VAL A 149 -25.98 -21.48 2.21
C VAL A 149 -25.15 -21.26 3.47
N ASP A 150 -25.66 -21.58 4.68
CA ASP A 150 -24.85 -21.48 5.90
C ASP A 150 -23.71 -22.51 5.92
N THR A 151 -23.98 -23.73 5.43
CA THR A 151 -22.96 -24.78 5.31
C THR A 151 -21.85 -24.37 4.33
N GLU A 152 -22.21 -23.79 3.18
CA GLU A 152 -21.26 -23.25 2.22
C GLU A 152 -20.49 -22.05 2.77
N LEU A 153 -21.16 -21.13 3.47
CA LEU A 153 -20.54 -19.97 4.09
C LEU A 153 -19.51 -20.36 5.15
N ARG A 154 -19.76 -21.39 5.97
CA ARG A 154 -18.78 -21.92 6.93
C ARG A 154 -17.56 -22.51 6.25
N LYS A 155 -17.74 -23.24 5.15
CA LYS A 155 -16.62 -23.75 4.34
C LYS A 155 -15.83 -22.60 3.73
N TYR A 156 -16.53 -21.60 3.20
CA TYR A 156 -15.92 -20.40 2.62
C TYR A 156 -15.14 -19.62 3.67
N TYR A 157 -15.70 -19.41 4.87
CA TYR A 157 -15.07 -18.75 6.00
C TYR A 157 -13.72 -19.38 6.34
N LYS A 158 -13.71 -20.70 6.57
CA LYS A 158 -12.47 -21.42 6.92
C LYS A 158 -11.39 -21.33 5.83
N ALA A 159 -11.81 -21.29 4.57
CA ALA A 159 -10.89 -21.31 3.43
C ALA A 159 -10.40 -19.92 3.01
N ASN A 160 -11.11 -18.84 3.36
CA ASN A 160 -10.85 -17.51 2.79
C ASN A 160 -10.88 -16.38 3.83
N ILE A 161 -11.47 -16.55 5.01
CA ILE A 161 -11.65 -15.46 5.98
C ILE A 161 -10.74 -15.65 7.17
N TYR A 162 -10.91 -16.75 7.90
CA TYR A 162 -10.10 -17.09 9.06
C TYR A 162 -10.18 -18.58 9.35
N ASP A 163 -9.07 -19.20 9.74
CA ASP A 163 -8.96 -20.64 9.89
C ASP A 163 -9.53 -21.17 11.22
N ASP A 164 -9.65 -20.31 12.24
CA ASP A 164 -10.37 -20.63 13.47
C ASP A 164 -11.89 -20.52 13.30
N ILE A 165 -12.51 -21.67 13.06
CA ILE A 165 -13.98 -21.78 12.90
C ILE A 165 -14.76 -21.42 14.17
N ASN A 166 -14.12 -21.39 15.35
CA ASN A 166 -14.80 -21.00 16.58
C ASN A 166 -15.15 -19.50 16.61
N GLU A 167 -14.46 -18.69 15.81
CA GLU A 167 -14.72 -17.27 15.62
C GLU A 167 -15.80 -16.99 14.57
N TYR A 168 -16.32 -18.02 13.89
CA TYR A 168 -17.37 -17.87 12.90
C TYR A 168 -18.59 -17.17 13.48
N ASN A 169 -18.95 -16.04 12.87
CA ASN A 169 -20.14 -15.28 13.23
C ASN A 169 -20.82 -14.70 11.98
N LYS A 170 -21.98 -15.27 11.63
CA LYS A 170 -22.75 -14.87 10.44
C LYS A 170 -23.19 -13.40 10.47
N ASP A 171 -23.50 -12.85 11.64
CA ASP A 171 -23.93 -11.45 11.76
C ASP A 171 -22.76 -10.50 11.50
N LYS A 172 -21.56 -10.80 12.03
CA LYS A 172 -20.34 -10.05 11.70
C LYS A 172 -20.05 -10.08 10.20
N LEU A 173 -20.15 -11.26 9.57
CA LEU A 173 -19.95 -11.41 8.13
C LEU A 173 -20.99 -10.63 7.31
N SER A 174 -22.25 -10.61 7.75
CA SER A 174 -23.33 -9.86 7.11
C SER A 174 -23.10 -8.35 7.14
N ASN A 175 -22.44 -7.86 8.19
CA ASN A 175 -22.13 -6.43 8.35
C ASN A 175 -20.82 -6.01 7.68
N LEU A 176 -19.93 -6.96 7.36
CA LEU A 176 -18.60 -6.71 6.83
C LEU A 176 -18.60 -5.81 5.58
N TYR A 177 -19.43 -6.17 4.58
CA TYR A 177 -19.55 -5.37 3.35
C TYR A 177 -20.08 -3.96 3.64
N LYS A 178 -21.05 -3.84 4.55
CA LYS A 178 -21.60 -2.54 4.93
C LYS A 178 -20.55 -1.66 5.60
N ALA A 179 -19.84 -2.19 6.60
CA ALA A 179 -18.82 -1.47 7.34
C ALA A 179 -17.67 -0.98 6.45
N PHE A 180 -17.14 -1.84 5.57
CA PHE A 180 -15.93 -1.51 4.79
C PHE A 180 -16.21 -0.82 3.45
N ILE A 181 -17.31 -1.16 2.78
CA ILE A 181 -17.59 -0.72 1.40
C ILE A 181 -18.68 0.35 1.34
N THR A 182 -19.83 0.17 1.98
CA THR A 182 -20.98 1.10 1.76
C THR A 182 -21.07 2.23 2.77
N ASP A 183 -21.00 1.93 4.07
CA ASP A 183 -21.32 2.91 5.12
C ASP A 183 -20.13 3.83 5.39
N SER A 184 -18.92 3.26 5.44
CA SER A 184 -17.68 4.04 5.53
C SER A 184 -17.18 4.50 4.16
N GLY A 185 -17.22 3.62 3.15
CA GLY A 185 -16.61 3.85 1.85
C GLY A 185 -15.07 3.85 1.84
N ALA A 186 -14.42 3.77 3.00
CA ALA A 186 -12.97 3.89 3.13
C ALA A 186 -12.19 2.89 2.28
N LEU A 187 -12.59 1.60 2.30
CA LEU A 187 -11.91 0.59 1.48
C LEU A 187 -12.09 0.87 -0.01
N GLY A 188 -13.28 1.30 -0.43
CA GLY A 188 -13.57 1.69 -1.81
C GLY A 188 -12.75 2.90 -2.28
N ILE A 189 -12.59 3.93 -1.44
CA ILE A 189 -11.79 5.11 -1.75
C ILE A 189 -10.30 4.75 -1.86
N ALA A 190 -9.77 3.97 -0.92
CA ALA A 190 -8.39 3.50 -0.96
C ALA A 190 -8.13 2.69 -2.24
N LEU A 191 -9.03 1.76 -2.56
CA LEU A 191 -8.97 0.95 -3.77
C LEU A 191 -8.95 1.81 -5.03
N GLU A 192 -9.86 2.78 -5.13
CA GLU A 192 -10.00 3.65 -6.29
C GLU A 192 -8.71 4.43 -6.56
N GLU A 193 -8.17 5.10 -5.53
CA GLU A 193 -6.97 5.93 -5.68
C GLU A 193 -5.71 5.09 -5.94
N LEU A 194 -5.55 3.95 -5.26
CA LEU A 194 -4.40 3.05 -5.48
C LEU A 194 -4.47 2.37 -6.86
N THR A 195 -5.66 2.03 -7.35
CA THR A 195 -5.85 1.49 -8.71
C THR A 195 -5.51 2.53 -9.77
N LYS A 196 -5.92 3.80 -9.58
CA LYS A 196 -5.53 4.91 -10.46
C LYS A 196 -4.01 5.07 -10.47
N PHE A 197 -3.37 5.02 -9.31
CA PHE A 197 -1.91 5.10 -9.18
C PHE A 197 -1.22 3.99 -9.97
N GLU A 198 -1.57 2.73 -9.71
CA GLU A 198 -1.01 1.59 -10.45
C GLU A 198 -1.23 1.75 -11.96
N THR A 199 -2.45 2.07 -12.39
CA THR A 199 -2.77 2.26 -13.81
C THR A 199 -1.89 3.33 -14.46
N ARG A 200 -1.73 4.50 -13.83
CA ARG A 200 -0.86 5.56 -14.37
C ARG A 200 0.62 5.23 -14.29
N LYS A 201 1.04 4.48 -13.27
CA LYS A 201 2.39 3.92 -13.16
C LYS A 201 2.73 3.05 -14.39
N PHE A 202 1.82 2.19 -14.84
CA PHE A 202 2.03 1.37 -16.05
C PHE A 202 2.06 2.17 -17.35
N GLN A 203 1.33 3.29 -17.41
CA GLN A 203 1.29 4.17 -18.57
C GLN A 203 2.54 5.06 -18.68
N LYS A 204 3.30 5.22 -17.59
CA LYS A 204 4.47 6.10 -17.54
C LYS A 204 5.77 5.28 -17.64
N GLU A 205 6.35 5.25 -18.85
CA GLU A 205 7.50 4.39 -19.17
C GLU A 205 8.79 4.73 -18.39
N ASP A 206 8.95 5.97 -17.96
CA ASP A 206 10.10 6.49 -17.22
C ASP A 206 9.87 6.54 -15.70
N TYR A 207 8.77 5.99 -15.19
CA TYR A 207 8.48 6.00 -13.77
C TYR A 207 9.58 5.29 -12.97
N ARG A 208 10.01 5.96 -11.89
CA ARG A 208 10.86 5.41 -10.84
C ARG A 208 10.21 5.73 -9.51
N PHE A 209 10.21 4.76 -8.59
CA PHE A 209 9.75 4.99 -7.24
C PHE A 209 10.55 6.12 -6.59
N ILE A 210 9.84 7.12 -6.08
CA ILE A 210 10.43 8.26 -5.38
C ILE A 210 10.39 7.93 -3.90
N ASN A 211 11.57 7.70 -3.33
CA ASN A 211 11.70 7.54 -1.89
C ASN A 211 11.86 8.94 -1.26
N PRO A 212 10.90 9.41 -0.43
CA PRO A 212 11.03 10.71 0.21
C PRO A 212 12.23 10.72 1.15
N SER A 213 12.98 11.82 1.15
CA SER A 213 14.03 12.01 2.16
C SER A 213 13.37 12.32 3.51
N SER A 214 13.78 11.65 4.59
CA SER A 214 13.28 11.92 5.94
C SER A 214 13.67 13.29 6.51
N THR A 215 14.23 14.17 5.70
CA THR A 215 14.75 15.48 6.12
C THR A 215 13.59 16.47 6.18
N SER A 216 13.04 16.64 7.39
CA SER A 216 12.52 17.95 7.79
C SER A 216 13.70 18.90 7.89
N GLU A 217 14.14 19.47 6.77
CA GLU A 217 15.14 20.53 6.79
C GLU A 217 14.40 21.84 7.10
N PRO A 218 14.80 22.59 8.16
CA PRO A 218 14.24 23.91 8.37
C PRO A 218 14.68 24.80 7.22
N GLU A 219 13.72 25.44 6.55
CA GLU A 219 13.99 26.52 5.59
C GLU A 219 14.90 27.55 6.25
N SER A 220 16.20 27.48 5.96
CA SER A 220 17.12 28.55 6.27
C SER A 220 16.91 29.66 5.24
N PRO A 221 16.63 30.90 5.65
CA PRO A 221 16.39 31.99 4.71
C PRO A 221 17.65 32.25 3.88
N SER A 222 17.46 32.28 2.56
CA SER A 222 18.47 32.61 1.57
C SER A 222 19.08 34.00 1.84
N PRO A 223 20.42 34.18 1.78
CA PRO A 223 21.02 35.50 1.94
C PRO A 223 20.89 36.28 0.62
N SER A 224 20.08 37.34 0.66
CA SER A 224 20.01 38.37 -0.38
C SER A 224 21.36 39.06 -0.55
N SER A 225 21.89 39.00 -1.77
CA SER A 225 23.03 39.77 -2.26
C SER A 225 22.87 41.29 -2.07
N GLY A 226 23.93 41.96 -1.62
CA GLY A 226 24.07 43.42 -1.61
C GLY A 226 25.55 43.79 -1.60
N GLU A 227 26.00 44.47 -2.65
CA GLU A 227 27.41 44.76 -2.98
C GLU A 227 27.77 46.24 -2.72
N ASN A 228 29.06 46.49 -2.43
CA ASN A 228 29.84 47.76 -2.43
C ASN A 228 29.79 48.66 -1.16
N THR A 229 30.88 49.20 -0.57
CA THR A 229 32.14 49.76 -1.13
C THR A 229 33.34 49.77 -0.14
N ALA A 230 34.54 49.56 -0.69
CA ALA A 230 35.96 49.80 -0.29
C ALA A 230 36.39 50.50 1.04
N ALA A 231 37.44 49.97 1.72
CA ALA A 231 38.84 50.46 1.70
C ALA A 231 39.73 49.96 2.89
N GLN A 232 40.99 49.57 2.56
CA GLN A 232 42.24 49.56 3.38
C GLN A 232 42.77 48.26 4.08
N PRO A 233 44.01 47.81 3.76
CA PRO A 233 44.88 46.91 4.57
C PRO A 233 46.17 47.65 5.07
N PRO A 234 47.20 47.05 5.77
CA PRO A 234 47.44 45.66 6.22
C PRO A 234 48.05 45.41 7.66
N GLN A 235 47.93 44.14 8.14
CA GLN A 235 48.85 43.27 8.94
C GLN A 235 49.21 43.51 10.45
N PRO A 236 49.77 42.51 11.22
CA PRO A 236 49.87 41.03 11.04
C PRO A 236 49.68 40.13 12.33
N ALA A 237 49.67 38.79 12.09
CA ALA A 237 49.98 37.64 12.97
C ALA A 237 48.90 37.22 14.01
N GLU A 238 48.59 35.94 14.29
CA GLU A 238 49.37 34.69 14.21
C GLU A 238 48.46 33.44 14.38
N SER A 239 48.93 32.30 13.86
CA SER A 239 48.64 30.91 14.26
C SER A 239 47.43 30.13 13.70
N ALA A 240 47.67 28.84 13.52
CA ALA A 240 47.00 27.89 12.63
C ALA A 240 46.36 26.70 13.38
N LYS A 241 45.15 26.28 12.92
CA LYS A 241 44.50 24.93 12.96
C LYS A 241 44.41 24.15 14.31
N PRO A 242 43.55 23.11 14.47
CA PRO A 242 42.71 22.43 13.47
C PRO A 242 41.23 22.21 13.86
N THR A 243 40.48 21.82 12.83
CA THR A 243 39.25 21.01 12.79
C THR A 243 38.93 20.18 14.04
N GLY A 244 37.71 20.32 14.55
CA GLY A 244 37.15 19.43 15.57
C GLY A 244 35.63 19.57 15.64
N SER A 245 34.92 18.80 14.84
CA SER A 245 33.48 18.59 14.92
C SER A 245 33.10 18.14 16.34
N SER A 246 32.25 18.91 17.03
CA SER A 246 31.60 18.48 18.27
C SER A 246 30.16 18.12 17.98
N PHE A 247 29.89 16.82 17.85
CA PHE A 247 28.56 16.27 18.08
C PHE A 247 28.21 16.48 19.55
N THR A 248 27.07 17.13 19.81
CA THR A 248 26.43 17.13 21.12
C THR A 248 25.15 16.32 21.01
N PHE A 249 25.09 15.20 21.71
CA PHE A 249 23.84 14.51 22.04
C PHE A 249 23.83 14.39 23.56
N GLY A 250 22.89 15.07 24.22
CA GLY A 250 22.56 14.81 25.62
C GLY A 250 23.66 15.02 26.68
N GLY A 251 24.61 15.94 26.49
CA GLY A 251 25.45 16.45 27.60
C GLY A 251 26.40 15.46 28.31
N LEU A 252 26.62 14.25 27.79
CA LEU A 252 27.63 13.33 28.33
C LEU A 252 28.85 13.26 27.42
N THR A 253 29.96 13.80 27.91
CA THR A 253 31.29 13.54 27.35
C THR A 253 31.71 12.09 27.62
N VAL A 254 32.24 11.41 26.61
CA VAL A 254 32.66 9.99 26.55
C VAL A 254 33.69 9.54 27.63
N ALA A 255 34.16 10.42 28.50
CA ALA A 255 35.18 10.09 29.50
C ALA A 255 34.67 9.32 30.73
N THR A 256 33.36 9.16 30.93
CA THR A 256 32.82 8.58 32.19
C THR A 256 32.40 7.11 32.10
N LEU A 257 32.50 6.45 30.94
CA LEU A 257 32.01 5.06 30.79
C LEU A 257 32.98 3.99 31.30
N CYS A 258 34.23 4.33 31.63
CA CYS A 258 35.24 3.35 32.05
C CYS A 258 35.17 2.93 33.54
N TYR A 259 34.19 3.43 34.32
CA TYR A 259 34.10 3.15 35.76
C TYR A 259 33.05 2.11 36.17
N PHE A 260 32.19 1.63 35.25
CA PHE A 260 31.10 0.71 35.60
C PHE A 260 31.36 -0.77 35.31
N VAL A 261 32.53 -1.14 34.76
CA VAL A 261 32.86 -2.54 34.38
C VAL A 261 33.73 -3.27 35.40
N LEU A 262 33.97 -2.71 36.60
CA LEU A 262 34.78 -3.36 37.65
C LEU A 262 34.05 -3.61 38.98
N SER A 263 32.71 -3.57 39.01
CA SER A 263 31.92 -3.83 40.23
C SER A 263 30.92 -4.97 40.08
N ALA A 264 31.34 -6.07 39.46
CA ALA A 264 30.64 -7.35 39.57
C ALA A 264 31.67 -8.49 39.50
N PHE A 265 32.38 -8.66 40.62
CA PHE A 265 32.77 -9.99 41.09
C PHE A 265 31.56 -10.62 41.78
#